data_AF-A0A1A8WPE3-F1
#
_entry.id   AF-A0A1A8WPE3-F1
#
_cell.length_a   1.000
_cell.length_b   1.000
_cell.length_c   1.000
_cell.angle_alpha   90.00
_cell.angle_beta   90.00
_cell.angle_gamma   90.00
#
_symmetry.space_group_name_H-M   'P 1'
#
loop_
_entity.id
_entity.type
_entity.pdbx_description
1 polymer ?
#
loop_
_entity_poly.entity_id
_entity_poly.type
_entity_poly.pdbx_seq_one_letter_code
_entity_poly.pdbx_strand_id
1 'polypeptide(L)'
;MSTSQEYEYCPYDKYKDFKKKLEDFNTNTNNGYNEACSNTLNGSIISNQKTLRYFKKLIQYLDYYNTNDTCETSNSCRYINYWLNDKVRNLYELNTTDFHFFPKYASCDKHKKKFKCTSCIYLLPEDEFKSINEIYELYDAYYIYRTIQSKSDVICNYANSFIDKHNNLVFKCNYKENKNMCHELGEVRKSFENDMLETLKICKGNLLRFLSIPDAYAAEKIKASEVSRSISPMPVLPSIIGISLILLFLYKFTPIGSLLLGEMNQNKIISNNLDEQNHEFLYNSEEGNSNYRKRPYNIAYKCTDYS
;
A
#
# COMPACT_ATOMS: atom_id res chain seq x y z
N MET A 1 -7.75 -8.21 3.38
CA MET A 1 -7.24 -7.67 2.10
C MET A 1 -7.07 -6.18 2.28
N SER A 2 -5.83 -5.72 2.44
CA SER A 2 -5.52 -4.29 2.50
C SER A 2 -5.55 -3.75 1.07
N THR A 3 -6.43 -2.80 0.79
CA THR A 3 -6.34 -2.00 -0.43
C THR A 3 -5.05 -1.19 -0.32
N SER A 4 -4.01 -1.58 -1.06
CA SER A 4 -2.78 -0.79 -1.17
C SER A 4 -3.17 0.61 -1.67
N GLN A 5 -3.10 1.60 -0.79
CA GLN A 5 -3.26 2.99 -1.17
C GLN A 5 -2.20 3.29 -2.23
N GLU A 6 -2.62 3.68 -3.42
CA GLU A 6 -1.72 3.95 -4.55
C GLU A 6 -0.85 5.16 -4.18
N TYR A 7 0.45 4.94 -3.93
CA TYR A 7 1.34 6.02 -3.53
C TYR A 7 1.48 7.03 -4.68
N GLU A 8 1.33 8.32 -4.35
CA GLU A 8 1.48 9.40 -5.31
C GLU A 8 2.85 10.06 -5.12
N TYR A 9 3.65 10.05 -6.19
CA TYR A 9 5.01 10.55 -6.20
C TYR A 9 5.03 12.09 -6.17
N CYS A 10 6.09 12.68 -5.60
CA CYS A 10 6.35 14.11 -5.78
C CYS A 10 6.81 14.32 -7.23
N PRO A 11 6.15 15.19 -8.01
CA PRO A 11 6.59 15.47 -9.38
C PRO A 11 8.01 16.03 -9.41
N TYR A 12 8.79 15.66 -10.43
CA TYR A 12 10.21 16.06 -10.56
C TYR A 12 10.44 17.58 -10.37
N ASP A 13 9.57 18.41 -10.96
CA ASP A 13 9.70 19.86 -10.89
C ASP A 13 9.60 20.41 -9.47
N LYS A 14 8.85 19.76 -8.59
CA LYS A 14 8.79 20.12 -7.16
C LYS A 14 9.96 19.50 -6.40
N TYR A 15 10.28 18.24 -6.69
CA TYR A 15 11.38 17.51 -6.08
C TYR A 15 12.70 18.29 -6.17
N LYS A 16 13.07 18.76 -7.37
CA LYS A 16 14.34 19.47 -7.59
C LYS A 16 14.45 20.75 -6.76
N ASP A 17 13.35 21.46 -6.56
CA ASP A 17 13.30 22.70 -5.79
C ASP A 17 13.45 22.41 -4.30
N PHE A 18 12.75 21.38 -3.80
CA PHE A 18 12.88 20.94 -2.41
C PHE A 18 14.28 20.43 -2.08
N LYS A 19 14.86 19.63 -2.97
CA LYS A 19 16.23 19.12 -2.84
C LYS A 19 17.23 20.26 -2.77
N LYS A 20 17.22 21.14 -3.77
CA LYS A 20 18.11 22.30 -3.81
C LYS A 20 17.98 23.13 -2.53
N LYS A 21 16.74 23.44 -2.12
CA LYS A 21 16.51 24.24 -0.91
C LYS A 21 17.03 23.56 0.36
N LEU A 22 16.84 22.25 0.48
CA LEU A 22 17.32 21.48 1.61
C LEU A 22 18.86 21.41 1.65
N GLU A 23 19.51 21.33 0.49
CA GLU A 23 20.96 21.37 0.36
C GLU A 23 21.55 22.71 0.77
N ASP A 24 20.91 23.82 0.39
CA ASP A 24 21.32 25.20 0.68
C ASP A 24 21.28 25.60 2.17
N PHE A 25 20.59 24.83 3.03
CA PHE A 25 20.51 25.14 4.45
C PHE A 25 21.87 25.03 5.15
N ASN A 26 22.30 26.15 5.77
CA ASN A 26 23.52 26.21 6.55
C ASN A 26 23.31 25.59 7.93
N THR A 27 24.03 24.51 8.23
CA THR A 27 23.97 23.78 9.51
C THR A 27 25.15 24.06 10.44
N ASN A 28 26.09 24.91 10.01
CA ASN A 28 27.25 25.32 10.82
C ASN A 28 26.85 26.35 11.88
N THR A 29 25.70 27.01 11.71
CA THR A 29 25.11 27.87 12.74
C THR A 29 24.21 27.06 13.68
N ASN A 30 23.66 27.73 14.69
CA ASN A 30 22.62 27.15 15.57
C ASN A 30 21.22 27.17 14.92
N ASN A 31 21.09 27.58 13.65
CA ASN A 31 19.80 27.57 12.96
C ASN A 31 19.24 26.14 12.85
N GLY A 32 17.99 25.98 13.27
CA GLY A 32 17.33 24.66 13.35
C GLY A 32 17.76 23.80 14.55
N TYR A 33 18.70 24.26 15.37
CA TYR A 33 19.01 23.63 16.65
C TYR A 33 18.29 24.34 17.79
N ASN A 34 17.63 23.55 18.63
CA ASN A 34 16.99 24.04 19.84
C ASN A 34 17.48 23.21 21.02
N GLU A 35 18.30 23.82 21.88
CA GLU A 35 18.89 23.16 23.04
C GLU A 35 17.83 22.61 23.99
N ALA A 36 16.71 23.33 24.18
CA ALA A 36 15.62 22.85 25.02
C ALA A 36 14.93 21.60 24.44
N CYS A 37 15.00 21.40 23.12
CA CYS A 37 14.51 20.21 22.45
C CYS A 37 15.54 19.08 22.35
N SER A 38 16.81 19.31 22.73
CA SER A 38 17.87 18.30 22.66
C SER A 38 17.56 17.07 23.51
N ASN A 39 16.85 17.24 24.62
CA ASN A 39 16.37 16.16 25.49
C ASN A 39 15.46 15.13 24.78
N THR A 40 14.92 15.47 23.61
CA THR A 40 14.14 14.51 22.81
C THR A 40 15.03 13.49 22.09
N LEU A 41 16.31 13.82 21.88
CA LEU A 41 17.33 13.03 21.20
C LEU A 41 18.15 12.22 22.21
N ASN A 42 18.85 11.18 21.74
CA ASN A 42 19.82 10.45 22.57
C ASN A 42 21.20 11.14 22.56
N GLY A 43 22.04 10.81 23.55
CA GLY A 43 23.38 11.39 23.67
C GLY A 43 24.30 11.13 22.47
N SER A 44 24.17 9.97 21.82
CA SER A 44 24.93 9.61 20.62
C SER A 44 24.67 10.60 19.47
N ILE A 45 23.40 10.88 19.17
CA ILE A 45 22.96 11.83 18.15
C ILE A 45 23.46 13.25 18.46
N ILE A 46 23.37 13.67 19.73
CA ILE A 46 23.79 15.01 20.16
C ILE A 46 25.32 15.17 19.98
N SER A 47 26.09 14.14 20.35
CA SER A 47 27.55 14.17 20.26
C SER A 47 28.07 14.08 18.82
N ASN A 48 27.32 13.46 17.91
CA ASN A 48 27.70 13.34 16.50
C ASN A 48 27.22 14.55 15.69
N GLN A 49 28.14 15.47 15.41
CA GLN A 49 27.84 16.67 14.62
C GLN A 49 27.26 16.37 13.24
N LYS A 50 27.68 15.28 12.56
CA LYS A 50 27.12 14.93 11.24
C LYS A 50 25.66 14.55 11.37
N THR A 51 25.34 13.70 12.35
CA THR A 51 23.97 13.28 12.61
C THR A 51 23.08 14.47 13.02
N LEU A 52 23.58 15.32 13.91
CA LEU A 52 22.86 16.51 14.37
C LEU A 52 22.51 17.47 13.22
N ARG A 53 23.35 17.55 12.18
CA ARG A 53 23.03 18.37 10.99
C ARG A 53 21.75 17.93 10.30
N TYR A 54 21.39 16.64 10.30
CA TYR A 54 20.12 16.19 9.71
C TYR A 54 18.91 16.73 10.48
N PHE A 55 18.97 16.73 11.81
CA PHE A 55 17.94 17.32 12.67
C PHE A 55 17.84 18.84 12.50
N LYS A 56 18.98 19.53 12.37
CA LYS A 56 18.99 20.98 12.05
C LYS A 56 18.34 21.25 10.70
N LYS A 57 18.70 20.49 9.66
CA LYS A 57 18.09 20.62 8.32
C LYS A 57 16.59 20.36 8.34
N LEU A 58 16.16 19.34 9.07
CA LEU A 58 14.74 19.04 9.26
C LEU A 58 13.99 20.27 9.77
N ILE A 59 14.44 20.88 10.88
CA ILE A 59 13.76 22.06 11.44
C ILE A 59 13.80 23.25 10.47
N GLN A 60 14.94 23.51 9.81
CA GLN A 60 15.01 24.59 8.80
C GLN A 60 14.06 24.36 7.63
N TYR A 61 13.93 23.12 7.15
CA TYR A 61 13.01 22.75 6.08
C TYR A 61 11.55 22.93 6.50
N LEU A 62 11.18 22.42 7.67
CA LEU A 62 9.84 22.54 8.23
C LEU A 62 9.46 24.00 8.51
N ASP A 63 10.44 24.83 8.90
CA ASP A 63 10.24 26.25 9.13
C ASP A 63 9.91 26.99 7.83
N TYR A 64 10.60 26.63 6.75
CA TYR A 64 10.45 27.23 5.42
C TYR A 64 9.18 26.79 4.68
N TYR A 65 8.88 25.48 4.63
CA TYR A 65 7.75 24.92 3.89
C TYR A 65 6.48 24.75 4.73
N ASN A 66 6.14 25.74 5.54
CA ASN A 66 4.93 25.72 6.39
C ASN A 66 3.65 25.96 5.54
N THR A 67 3.28 25.00 4.68
CA THR A 67 2.14 25.09 3.75
C THR A 67 0.79 24.92 4.44
N ASN A 68 -0.35 25.18 3.77
CA ASN A 68 -1.67 24.90 4.33
C ASN A 68 -2.18 23.48 4.05
N ASP A 69 -1.37 22.67 3.39
CA ASP A 69 -1.75 21.36 2.85
C ASP A 69 -1.75 20.27 3.93
N THR A 70 -2.51 19.19 3.69
CA THR A 70 -2.50 18.00 4.54
C THR A 70 -1.30 17.11 4.21
N CYS A 71 -1.01 16.12 5.05
CA CYS A 71 0.06 15.14 4.76
C CYS A 71 -0.13 14.44 3.42
N GLU A 72 -1.38 14.18 3.05
CA GLU A 72 -1.73 13.49 1.82
C GLU A 72 -1.52 14.35 0.59
N THR A 73 -1.63 15.67 0.66
CA THR A 73 -1.53 16.54 -0.54
C THR A 73 -0.21 17.32 -0.62
N SER A 74 0.56 17.35 0.46
CA SER A 74 1.78 18.16 0.54
C SER A 74 3.00 17.45 -0.04
N ASN A 75 3.41 17.88 -1.23
CA ASN A 75 4.64 17.42 -1.87
C ASN A 75 5.90 17.74 -1.05
N SER A 76 5.93 18.85 -0.30
CA SER A 76 7.06 19.17 0.59
C SER A 76 7.13 18.22 1.79
N CYS A 77 5.99 17.85 2.37
CA CYS A 77 5.93 16.88 3.44
C CYS A 77 6.34 15.47 2.96
N ARG A 78 5.87 15.04 1.78
CA ARG A 78 6.29 13.77 1.15
C ARG A 78 7.80 13.74 0.91
N TYR A 79 8.35 14.83 0.37
CA TYR A 79 9.79 14.94 0.11
C TYR A 79 10.62 14.83 1.40
N ILE A 80 10.28 15.59 2.45
CA ILE A 80 11.08 15.53 3.69
C ILE A 80 10.94 14.17 4.37
N ASN A 81 9.78 13.53 4.32
CA ASN A 81 9.61 12.19 4.86
C ASN A 81 10.49 11.17 4.12
N TYR A 82 10.48 11.20 2.78
CA TYR A 82 11.40 10.40 1.97
C TYR A 82 12.85 10.67 2.34
N TRP A 83 13.25 11.94 2.40
CA TRP A 83 14.65 12.31 2.65
C TRP A 83 15.14 11.77 3.99
N LEU A 84 14.32 11.84 5.04
CA LEU A 84 14.65 11.25 6.34
C LEU A 84 14.77 9.72 6.28
N ASN A 85 13.86 9.06 5.56
CA ASN A 85 13.90 7.61 5.35
C ASN A 85 15.19 7.18 4.61
N ASP A 86 15.59 7.92 3.57
CA ASP A 86 16.85 7.71 2.87
C ASP A 86 18.05 7.83 3.83
N LYS A 87 18.09 8.86 4.69
CA LYS A 87 19.21 9.04 5.63
C LYS A 87 19.35 7.90 6.63
N VAL A 88 18.26 7.34 7.17
CA VAL A 88 18.35 6.23 8.14
C VAL A 88 18.63 4.87 7.49
N ARG A 89 18.53 4.77 6.16
CA ARG A 89 18.74 3.50 5.42
C ARG A 89 20.09 3.45 4.72
N ASN A 90 20.59 4.61 4.28
CA ASN A 90 21.78 4.69 3.44
C ASN A 90 22.99 5.36 4.12
N LEU A 91 22.90 5.75 5.41
CA LEU A 91 24.02 6.28 6.17
C LEU A 91 24.46 5.32 7.29
N TYR A 92 25.74 5.41 7.64
CA TYR A 92 26.31 4.60 8.73
C TYR A 92 25.94 5.15 10.12
N GLU A 93 25.79 6.47 10.24
CA GLU A 93 25.60 7.15 11.53
C GLU A 93 24.15 7.11 12.08
N LEU A 94 23.20 6.56 11.30
CA LEU A 94 21.79 6.42 11.66
C LEU A 94 21.25 5.08 11.16
N ASN A 95 20.27 4.54 11.85
CA ASN A 95 19.53 3.35 11.38
C ASN A 95 18.00 3.56 11.51
N THR A 96 17.22 2.64 10.96
CA THR A 96 15.75 2.73 10.97
C THR A 96 15.14 2.77 12.39
N THR A 97 15.81 2.19 13.39
CA THR A 97 15.37 2.27 14.80
C THR A 97 15.52 3.67 15.38
N ASP A 98 16.43 4.49 14.85
CA ASP A 98 16.59 5.90 15.24
C ASP A 98 15.53 6.83 14.62
N PHE A 99 14.73 6.34 13.66
CA PHE A 99 13.80 7.19 12.92
C PHE A 99 12.82 7.95 13.84
N HIS A 100 12.39 7.33 14.94
CA HIS A 100 11.44 7.90 15.89
C HIS A 100 11.93 9.22 16.53
N PHE A 101 13.23 9.52 16.52
CA PHE A 101 13.77 10.77 17.00
C PHE A 101 13.36 11.97 16.14
N PHE A 102 13.18 11.80 14.83
CA PHE A 102 12.82 12.91 13.93
C PHE A 102 11.45 13.53 14.25
N PRO A 103 10.33 12.76 14.27
CA PRO A 103 9.03 13.34 14.59
C PRO A 103 8.99 13.84 16.05
N LYS A 104 9.69 13.18 16.98
CA LYS A 104 9.77 13.61 18.38
C LYS A 104 10.48 14.97 18.52
N TYR A 105 11.62 15.16 17.86
CA TYR A 105 12.34 16.43 17.85
C TYR A 105 11.54 17.52 17.15
N ALA A 106 10.90 17.22 16.01
CA ALA A 106 10.03 18.17 15.29
C ALA A 106 8.75 18.54 16.07
N SER A 107 8.26 17.67 16.96
CA SER A 107 7.07 17.91 17.78
C SER A 107 7.34 18.66 19.10
N CYS A 108 8.61 18.93 19.42
CA CYS A 108 8.98 19.59 20.67
C CYS A 108 8.27 20.95 20.83
N ASP A 109 7.60 21.15 21.97
CA ASP A 109 6.82 22.34 22.30
C ASP A 109 7.66 23.62 22.44
N LYS A 110 8.97 23.47 22.67
CA LYS A 110 9.92 24.59 22.76
C LYS A 110 10.30 25.16 21.40
N HIS A 111 9.88 24.55 20.30
CA HIS A 111 9.95 25.20 18.99
C HIS A 111 8.96 26.36 18.95
N LYS A 112 9.37 27.50 18.38
CA LYS A 112 8.56 28.74 18.34
C LYS A 112 7.22 28.60 17.59
N LYS A 113 7.04 27.51 16.85
CA LYS A 113 5.81 27.19 16.11
C LYS A 113 5.65 25.67 15.96
N LYS A 114 4.40 25.24 15.78
CA LYS A 114 4.07 23.87 15.42
C LYS A 114 4.21 23.69 13.91
N PHE A 115 5.02 22.73 13.48
CA PHE A 115 5.19 22.43 12.05
C PHE A 115 4.12 21.45 11.57
N LYS A 116 3.54 21.72 10.39
CA LYS A 116 2.43 20.92 9.86
C LYS A 116 2.88 19.57 9.31
N CYS A 117 4.03 19.51 8.63
CA CYS A 117 4.56 18.24 8.12
C CYS A 117 4.97 17.26 9.22
N THR A 118 5.02 17.66 10.49
CA THR A 118 5.44 16.78 11.59
C THR A 118 4.62 15.50 11.68
N SER A 119 3.31 15.56 11.44
CA SER A 119 2.45 14.37 11.42
C SER A 119 2.67 13.46 10.20
N CYS A 120 3.42 13.93 9.21
CA CYS A 120 3.72 13.20 7.98
C CYS A 120 5.11 12.55 8.02
N ILE A 121 5.85 12.70 9.13
CA ILE A 121 7.15 12.09 9.34
C ILE A 121 6.93 10.71 9.97
N TYR A 122 7.06 9.67 9.16
CA TYR A 122 6.92 8.28 9.57
C TYR A 122 7.88 7.39 8.80
N LEU A 123 8.28 6.29 9.44
CA LEU A 123 9.15 5.30 8.80
C LEU A 123 8.35 4.59 7.72
N LEU A 124 8.77 4.71 6.47
CA LEU A 124 8.15 4.04 5.34
C LEU A 124 8.43 2.53 5.42
N PRO A 125 7.43 1.66 5.16
CA PRO A 125 7.65 0.25 4.87
C PRO A 125 8.74 0.05 3.80
N GLU A 126 9.45 -1.07 3.85
CA GLU A 126 10.61 -1.32 2.99
C GLU A 126 10.28 -1.28 1.50
N ASP A 127 9.20 -1.95 1.12
CA ASP A 127 8.69 -2.05 -0.24
C ASP A 127 8.22 -0.69 -0.78
N GLU A 128 7.53 0.08 0.06
CA GLU A 128 7.10 1.44 -0.27
C GLU A 128 8.30 2.37 -0.45
N PHE A 129 9.25 2.38 0.50
CA PHE A 129 10.48 3.17 0.40
C PHE A 129 11.27 2.82 -0.85
N LYS A 130 11.47 1.52 -1.12
CA LYS A 130 12.23 1.06 -2.29
C LYS A 130 11.64 1.57 -3.59
N SER A 131 10.30 1.50 -3.72
CA SER A 131 9.60 1.97 -4.92
C SER A 131 9.76 3.48 -5.12
N ILE A 132 9.67 4.27 -4.04
CA ILE A 132 9.88 5.72 -4.07
C ILE A 132 11.34 6.06 -4.41
N ASN A 133 12.28 5.38 -3.76
CA ASN A 133 13.71 5.61 -3.91
C ASN A 133 14.17 5.40 -5.35
N GLU A 134 13.68 4.37 -6.05
CA GLU A 134 14.03 4.13 -7.45
C GLU A 134 13.66 5.29 -8.39
N ILE A 135 12.48 5.89 -8.21
CA ILE A 135 12.06 7.07 -8.98
C ILE A 135 12.90 8.29 -8.59
N TYR A 136 13.19 8.49 -7.30
CA TYR A 136 13.97 9.65 -6.86
C TYR A 136 15.47 9.52 -7.18
N GLU A 137 16.02 8.31 -7.31
CA GLU A 137 17.35 8.09 -7.87
C GLU A 137 17.42 8.44 -9.36
N LEU A 138 16.35 8.17 -10.12
CA LEU A 138 16.23 8.62 -11.50
C LEU A 138 16.18 10.15 -11.56
N TYR A 139 15.44 10.79 -10.64
CA TYR A 139 15.42 12.25 -10.52
C TYR A 139 16.80 12.83 -10.20
N ASP A 140 17.56 12.17 -9.33
CA ASP A 140 18.90 12.60 -8.98
C ASP A 140 19.86 12.52 -10.16
N ALA A 141 19.76 11.46 -10.97
CA ALA A 141 20.50 11.39 -12.23
C ALA A 141 20.12 12.55 -13.17
N TYR A 142 18.82 12.88 -13.28
CA TYR A 142 18.37 14.00 -14.10
C TYR A 142 18.85 15.35 -13.55
N TYR A 143 18.79 15.54 -12.24
CA TYR A 143 19.25 16.75 -11.56
C TYR A 143 20.73 16.99 -11.84
N ILE A 144 21.57 15.95 -11.70
CA ILE A 144 23.01 16.02 -11.98
C ILE A 144 23.28 16.33 -13.46
N TYR A 145 22.57 15.65 -14.38
CA TYR A 145 22.67 15.93 -15.81
C TYR A 145 22.40 17.42 -16.11
N ARG A 146 21.35 17.97 -15.49
CA ARG A 146 20.97 19.37 -15.68
C ARG A 146 21.90 20.39 -15.04
N THR A 147 22.64 20.04 -13.99
CA THR A 147 23.56 20.98 -13.33
C THR A 147 24.90 21.09 -14.04
N ILE A 148 25.34 20.01 -14.70
CA ILE A 148 26.69 19.95 -15.28
C ILE A 148 26.81 20.71 -16.61
N GLN A 149 25.72 20.86 -17.39
CA GLN A 149 25.59 21.64 -18.65
C GLN A 149 26.87 21.78 -19.49
N SER A 150 27.68 20.72 -19.57
CA SER A 150 28.98 20.75 -20.22
C SER A 150 28.80 20.49 -21.71
N LYS A 151 29.56 21.21 -22.55
CA LYS A 151 29.61 20.93 -23.99
C LYS A 151 30.65 19.86 -24.37
N SER A 152 31.08 19.06 -23.39
CA SER A 152 32.04 17.96 -23.57
C SER A 152 31.35 16.60 -23.49
N ASP A 153 32.01 15.55 -23.96
CA ASP A 153 31.50 14.16 -23.93
C ASP A 153 31.15 13.66 -22.52
N VAL A 154 31.62 14.34 -21.47
CA VAL A 154 31.26 14.06 -20.08
C VAL A 154 29.73 14.13 -19.86
N ILE A 155 29.03 15.03 -20.55
CA ILE A 155 27.56 15.14 -20.45
C ILE A 155 26.86 13.85 -20.93
N CYS A 156 27.47 13.11 -21.86
CA CYS A 156 26.94 11.86 -22.38
C CYS A 156 26.90 10.77 -21.30
N ASN A 157 27.87 10.75 -20.37
CA ASN A 157 27.88 9.80 -19.26
C ASN A 157 26.71 10.04 -18.30
N TYR A 158 26.40 11.30 -18.00
CA TYR A 158 25.26 11.65 -17.15
C TYR A 158 23.93 11.39 -17.85
N ALA A 159 23.84 11.66 -19.15
CA ALA A 159 22.68 11.30 -19.95
C ALA A 159 22.47 9.78 -19.97
N ASN A 160 23.52 8.99 -20.20
CA ASN A 160 23.46 7.53 -20.14
C ASN A 160 23.09 7.01 -18.76
N SER A 161 23.56 7.64 -17.68
CA SER A 161 23.16 7.28 -16.32
C SER A 161 21.65 7.45 -16.10
N PHE A 162 21.04 8.50 -16.65
CA PHE A 162 19.59 8.66 -16.61
C PHE A 162 18.89 7.58 -17.46
N ILE A 163 19.34 7.35 -18.70
CA ILE A 163 18.74 6.38 -19.62
C ILE A 163 18.78 4.96 -19.04
N ASP A 164 19.90 4.56 -18.45
CA ASP A 164 20.08 3.26 -17.82
C ASP A 164 19.11 3.07 -16.65
N LYS A 165 19.07 4.03 -15.72
CA LYS A 165 18.11 4.01 -14.60
C LYS A 165 16.66 3.95 -15.11
N HIS A 166 16.31 4.75 -16.11
CA HIS A 166 14.98 4.71 -16.71
C HIS A 166 14.67 3.31 -17.27
N ASN A 167 15.57 2.75 -18.06
CA ASN A 167 15.37 1.44 -18.70
C ASN A 167 15.23 0.31 -17.67
N ASN A 168 15.94 0.40 -16.55
CA ASN A 168 15.81 -0.52 -15.43
C ASN A 168 14.47 -0.39 -14.67
N LEU A 169 13.68 0.67 -14.89
CA LEU A 169 12.34 0.80 -14.32
C LEU A 169 11.24 0.41 -15.31
N VAL A 170 11.52 0.48 -16.62
CA VAL A 170 10.54 0.20 -17.69
C VAL A 170 9.87 -1.17 -17.54
N PHE A 171 10.61 -2.22 -17.17
CA PHE A 171 10.03 -3.56 -17.07
C PHE A 171 8.99 -3.67 -15.95
N LYS A 172 9.06 -2.82 -14.92
CA LYS A 172 8.08 -2.77 -13.82
C LYS A 172 6.74 -2.25 -14.28
N CYS A 173 6.70 -1.55 -15.42
CA CYS A 173 5.48 -1.06 -16.04
C CYS A 173 4.65 -2.12 -16.74
N ASN A 174 5.10 -3.38 -16.76
CA ASN A 174 4.24 -4.50 -17.16
C ASN A 174 3.21 -4.89 -16.08
N TYR A 175 3.36 -4.36 -14.86
CA TYR A 175 2.54 -4.71 -13.71
C TYR A 175 1.59 -3.56 -13.36
N LYS A 176 0.30 -3.88 -13.20
CA LYS A 176 -0.80 -2.89 -13.06
C LYS A 176 -0.67 -2.07 -11.78
N GLU A 177 -0.18 -2.68 -10.71
CA GLU A 177 0.08 -2.05 -9.42
C GLU A 177 1.12 -0.92 -9.50
N ASN A 178 1.98 -0.91 -10.52
CA ASN A 178 3.00 0.13 -10.72
C ASN A 178 2.51 1.30 -11.58
N LYS A 179 1.20 1.44 -11.81
CA LYS A 179 0.63 2.49 -12.66
C LYS A 179 1.15 3.89 -12.33
N ASN A 180 1.08 4.30 -11.07
CA ASN A 180 1.51 5.64 -10.65
C ASN A 180 3.01 5.87 -10.86
N MET A 181 3.82 4.86 -10.55
CA MET A 181 5.25 4.88 -10.80
C MET A 181 5.55 5.07 -12.29
N CYS A 182 4.84 4.33 -13.15
CA CYS A 182 5.04 4.34 -14.58
C CYS A 182 4.51 5.59 -15.27
N HIS A 183 3.44 6.17 -14.73
CA HIS A 183 3.01 7.51 -15.09
C HIS A 183 4.14 8.52 -14.81
N GLU A 184 4.68 8.54 -13.60
CA GLU A 184 5.75 9.46 -13.23
C GLU A 184 7.04 9.24 -14.03
N LEU A 185 7.43 7.97 -14.26
CA LEU A 185 8.53 7.59 -15.14
C LEU A 185 8.36 8.18 -16.55
N GLY A 186 7.15 8.14 -17.08
CA GLY A 186 6.81 8.73 -18.38
C GLY A 186 6.91 10.25 -18.39
N GLU A 187 6.43 10.92 -17.34
CA GLU A 187 6.50 12.38 -17.23
C GLU A 187 7.95 12.87 -17.14
N VAL A 188 8.77 12.31 -16.25
CA VAL A 188 10.17 12.73 -16.12
C VAL A 188 10.99 12.41 -17.38
N ARG A 189 10.69 11.29 -18.06
CA ARG A 189 11.30 10.95 -19.35
C ARG A 189 11.05 12.03 -20.38
N LYS A 190 9.80 12.49 -20.54
CA LYS A 190 9.46 13.56 -21.49
C LYS A 190 10.26 14.83 -21.22
N SER A 191 10.36 15.22 -19.94
CA SER A 191 11.17 16.39 -19.56
C SER A 191 12.64 16.19 -19.94
N PHE A 192 13.22 15.02 -19.66
CA PHE A 192 14.61 14.72 -20.00
C PHE A 192 14.85 14.71 -21.51
N GLU A 193 13.98 14.07 -22.31
CA GLU A 193 14.12 14.01 -23.76
C GLU A 193 14.12 15.42 -24.39
N ASN A 194 13.31 16.34 -23.86
CA ASN A 194 13.31 17.75 -24.27
C ASN A 194 14.66 18.44 -23.96
N ASP A 195 15.21 18.21 -22.76
CA ASP A 195 16.50 18.78 -22.34
C ASP A 195 17.70 18.10 -23.04
N MET A 196 17.52 16.93 -23.67
CA MET A 196 18.57 16.14 -24.32
C MET A 196 18.83 16.54 -25.79
N LEU A 197 18.00 17.41 -26.39
CA LEU A 197 18.09 17.75 -27.82
C LEU A 197 19.48 18.23 -28.27
N GLU A 198 20.14 19.07 -27.47
CA GLU A 198 21.51 19.53 -27.77
C GLU A 198 22.57 18.46 -27.46
N THR A 199 22.36 17.66 -26.42
CA THR A 199 23.24 16.55 -26.04
C THR A 199 23.31 15.48 -27.14
N LEU A 200 22.22 15.22 -27.86
CA LEU A 200 22.21 14.30 -29.01
C LEU A 200 23.24 14.68 -30.08
N LYS A 201 23.44 15.99 -30.32
CA LYS A 201 24.42 16.49 -31.30
C LYS A 201 25.86 16.27 -30.83
N ILE A 202 26.10 16.43 -29.52
CA ILE A 202 27.43 16.27 -28.91
C ILE A 202 27.83 14.80 -28.90
N CYS A 203 26.93 13.91 -28.47
CA CYS A 203 27.28 12.53 -28.17
C CYS A 203 27.42 11.60 -29.39
N LYS A 204 27.07 12.05 -30.61
CA LYS A 204 27.34 11.37 -31.91
C LYS A 204 27.10 9.85 -31.94
N GLY A 205 26.12 9.34 -31.19
CA GLY A 205 25.79 7.91 -31.14
C GLY A 205 26.27 7.14 -29.90
N ASN A 206 27.00 7.78 -28.98
CA ASN A 206 27.42 7.19 -27.70
C ASN A 206 26.31 7.16 -26.63
N LEU A 207 25.04 7.35 -27.02
CA LEU A 207 23.91 7.33 -26.09
C LEU A 207 23.22 5.97 -26.11
N LEU A 208 22.82 5.51 -24.93
CA LEU A 208 22.00 4.32 -24.77
C LEU A 208 20.64 4.53 -25.44
N ARG A 209 20.05 3.43 -25.91
CA ARG A 209 18.71 3.43 -26.46
C ARG A 209 17.68 3.48 -25.32
N PHE A 210 16.76 4.44 -25.37
CA PHE A 210 15.58 4.42 -24.52
C PHE A 210 14.67 3.24 -24.85
N LEU A 211 14.31 2.46 -23.84
CA LEU A 211 13.26 1.46 -23.95
C LEU A 211 11.90 2.15 -23.91
N SER A 212 10.94 1.66 -24.70
CA SER A 212 9.57 2.17 -24.66
C SER A 212 8.89 1.70 -23.38
N ILE A 213 8.17 2.59 -22.69
CA ILE A 213 7.30 2.21 -21.58
C ILE A 213 6.14 1.40 -22.17
N PRO A 214 5.94 0.13 -21.76
CA PRO A 214 4.83 -0.70 -22.22
C PRO A 214 3.50 -0.01 -21.96
N ASP A 215 2.58 -0.09 -22.91
CA ASP A 215 1.18 0.21 -22.64
C ASP A 215 0.59 -1.00 -21.88
N ALA A 216 0.74 -0.98 -20.55
CA ALA A 216 0.18 -1.99 -19.66
C ALA A 216 -1.33 -2.21 -19.87
N TYR A 217 -2.03 -1.21 -20.44
CA TYR A 217 -3.46 -1.22 -20.70
C TYR A 217 -3.81 -1.67 -22.13
N ALA A 218 -2.85 -1.73 -23.06
CA ALA A 218 -3.09 -2.22 -24.42
C ALA A 218 -3.52 -3.70 -24.41
N ALA A 219 -2.97 -4.52 -23.50
CA ALA A 219 -3.34 -5.92 -23.35
C ALA A 219 -4.79 -6.12 -22.83
N GLU A 220 -5.30 -5.22 -21.99
CA GLU A 220 -6.71 -5.20 -21.57
C GLU A 220 -7.63 -4.68 -22.70
N LYS A 221 -7.14 -3.74 -23.51
CA LYS A 221 -7.88 -3.17 -24.64
C LYS A 221 -8.20 -4.20 -25.74
N ILE A 222 -7.31 -5.18 -25.96
CA ILE A 222 -7.56 -6.29 -26.90
C ILE A 222 -8.75 -7.15 -26.42
N LYS A 223 -8.81 -7.51 -25.13
CA LYS A 223 -9.91 -8.31 -24.55
C LYS A 223 -11.26 -7.58 -24.56
N ALA A 224 -11.30 -6.28 -24.32
CA ALA A 224 -12.54 -5.49 -24.41
C ALA A 224 -13.02 -5.29 -25.86
N SER A 225 -12.10 -5.20 -26.82
CA SER A 225 -12.43 -4.99 -28.25
C SER A 225 -12.87 -6.27 -28.97
N GLU A 226 -12.41 -7.46 -28.55
CA GLU A 226 -12.89 -8.75 -29.09
C GLU A 226 -14.28 -9.12 -28.54
N VAL A 227 -14.61 -8.75 -27.30
CA VAL A 227 -15.95 -8.96 -26.73
C VAL A 227 -17.00 -8.06 -27.39
N SER A 228 -16.61 -6.87 -27.87
CA SER A 228 -17.53 -5.94 -28.54
C SER A 228 -17.74 -6.19 -30.04
N ARG A 229 -16.95 -7.08 -30.67
CA ARG A 229 -17.12 -7.45 -32.09
C ARG A 229 -17.88 -8.75 -32.34
N SER A 230 -18.36 -9.45 -31.30
CA SER A 230 -19.10 -10.72 -31.46
C SER A 230 -20.57 -10.68 -31.05
N ILE A 231 -21.14 -9.53 -30.67
CA ILE A 231 -22.58 -9.41 -30.41
C ILE A 231 -23.24 -8.63 -31.55
N SER A 232 -23.49 -9.34 -32.65
CA SER A 232 -24.58 -8.98 -33.55
C SER A 232 -25.91 -9.13 -32.79
N PRO A 233 -26.82 -8.14 -32.76
CA PRO A 233 -28.10 -8.33 -32.11
C PRO A 233 -28.99 -9.20 -33.01
N MET A 234 -29.02 -10.51 -32.75
CA MET A 234 -30.14 -11.35 -33.20
C MET A 234 -31.40 -10.95 -32.41
N PRO A 235 -32.58 -10.85 -33.05
CA PRO A 235 -33.82 -10.51 -32.37
C PRO A 235 -34.39 -11.76 -31.68
N VAL A 236 -33.95 -12.05 -30.45
CA VAL A 236 -34.54 -13.11 -29.61
C VAL A 236 -35.34 -12.46 -28.48
N LEU A 237 -36.42 -11.77 -28.84
CA LEU A 237 -37.35 -11.17 -27.87
C LEU A 237 -38.87 -11.49 -28.04
N PRO A 238 -39.34 -12.49 -28.85
CA PRO A 238 -40.69 -13.00 -28.67
C PRO A 238 -40.80 -14.34 -27.92
N SER A 239 -39.71 -15.10 -27.72
CA SER A 239 -39.82 -16.51 -27.31
C SER A 239 -40.13 -16.75 -25.82
N ILE A 240 -39.90 -15.77 -24.95
CA ILE A 240 -40.07 -15.92 -23.49
C ILE A 240 -41.55 -15.80 -23.08
N ILE A 241 -42.34 -15.01 -23.82
CA ILE A 241 -43.78 -14.82 -23.55
C ILE A 241 -44.57 -16.07 -23.96
N GLY A 242 -44.19 -16.72 -25.08
CA GLY A 242 -44.86 -17.91 -25.59
C GLY A 242 -44.76 -19.11 -24.64
N ILE A 243 -43.58 -19.36 -24.07
CA ILE A 243 -43.35 -20.49 -23.14
C ILE A 243 -44.15 -20.29 -21.84
N SER A 244 -44.25 -19.05 -21.36
CA SER A 244 -44.97 -18.72 -20.12
C SER A 244 -46.48 -18.97 -20.23
N LEU A 245 -47.08 -18.69 -21.40
CA LEU A 245 -48.51 -18.95 -21.65
C LEU A 245 -48.81 -20.45 -21.77
N ILE A 246 -47.92 -21.24 -22.40
CA ILE A 246 -48.10 -22.69 -22.55
C ILE A 246 -48.10 -23.39 -21.19
N LEU A 247 -47.21 -22.99 -20.27
CA LEU A 247 -47.16 -23.54 -18.91
C LEU A 247 -48.44 -23.24 -18.11
N LEU A 248 -49.01 -22.04 -18.26
CA LEU A 248 -50.30 -21.68 -17.64
C LEU A 248 -51.47 -22.51 -18.17
N PHE A 249 -51.48 -22.79 -19.48
CA PHE A 249 -52.48 -23.69 -20.06
C PHE A 249 -52.33 -25.13 -19.53
N LEU A 250 -51.11 -25.67 -19.49
CA LEU A 250 -50.88 -27.03 -18.95
C LEU A 250 -51.23 -27.15 -17.46
N TYR A 251 -50.99 -26.11 -16.66
CA TYR A 251 -51.40 -26.08 -15.27
C TYR A 251 -52.93 -26.19 -15.10
N LYS A 252 -53.72 -25.57 -15.99
CA LYS A 252 -55.19 -25.60 -15.92
C LYS A 252 -55.80 -26.93 -16.36
N PHE A 253 -55.08 -27.73 -17.15
CA PHE A 253 -55.60 -28.98 -17.73
C PHE A 253 -54.96 -30.26 -17.16
N THR A 254 -54.01 -30.17 -16.23
CA THR A 254 -53.39 -31.34 -15.59
C THR A 254 -53.89 -31.46 -14.14
N PRO A 255 -54.72 -32.45 -13.78
CA PRO A 255 -55.24 -32.59 -12.41
C PRO A 255 -54.20 -33.28 -11.52
N ILE A 256 -53.14 -32.55 -11.14
CA ILE A 256 -52.04 -33.08 -10.29
C ILE A 256 -52.47 -33.17 -8.80
N GLY A 257 -53.63 -32.63 -8.44
CA GLY A 257 -54.16 -32.65 -7.07
C GLY A 257 -54.65 -34.01 -6.55
N SER A 258 -54.90 -35.00 -7.41
CA SER A 258 -55.41 -36.33 -7.00
C SER A 258 -54.36 -37.44 -6.97
N LEU A 259 -53.13 -37.18 -7.43
CA LEU A 259 -52.04 -38.18 -7.48
C LEU A 259 -51.12 -38.13 -6.25
N LEU A 260 -51.19 -37.07 -5.44
CA LEU A 260 -50.36 -36.89 -4.24
C LEU A 260 -51.00 -37.41 -2.94
N LEU A 261 -52.15 -38.08 -3.01
CA LEU A 261 -52.86 -38.66 -1.84
C LEU A 261 -53.03 -40.19 -1.93
N GLY A 262 -52.25 -40.85 -2.80
CA GLY A 262 -52.37 -42.28 -3.09
C GLY A 262 -51.37 -43.20 -2.40
N GLU A 263 -50.59 -42.75 -1.41
CA GLU A 263 -49.63 -43.63 -0.71
C GLU A 263 -49.50 -43.31 0.79
N MET A 264 -50.64 -42.99 1.41
CA MET A 264 -50.81 -43.16 2.85
C MET A 264 -51.71 -44.37 3.11
N ASN A 265 -51.09 -45.39 3.74
CA ASN A 265 -51.72 -46.40 4.58
C ASN A 265 -52.08 -47.76 3.93
N GLN A 266 -51.11 -48.68 3.90
CA GLN A 266 -51.40 -50.08 4.26
C GLN A 266 -50.99 -50.31 5.73
N ASN A 267 -52.00 -50.27 6.60
CA ASN A 267 -52.03 -50.89 7.93
C ASN A 267 -51.54 -52.36 7.82
N LYS A 268 -50.95 -53.01 8.83
CA LYS A 268 -51.49 -53.30 10.18
C LYS A 268 -50.40 -54.19 10.86
N ILE A 269 -50.04 -54.07 12.15
CA ILE A 269 -50.59 -54.78 13.33
C ILE A 269 -49.71 -54.31 14.52
N ILE A 270 -50.21 -53.49 15.48
CA ILE A 270 -50.54 -53.83 16.90
C ILE A 270 -49.36 -54.53 17.64
N SER A 271 -48.80 -54.11 18.78
CA SER A 271 -49.36 -53.46 19.97
C SER A 271 -48.30 -52.68 20.77
N ASN A 272 -48.83 -51.72 21.53
CA ASN A 272 -48.19 -50.94 22.59
C ASN A 272 -47.55 -51.74 23.73
N ASN A 273 -46.73 -50.99 24.47
CA ASN A 273 -46.60 -50.91 25.92
C ASN A 273 -45.47 -51.66 26.60
N LEU A 274 -44.90 -50.92 27.56
CA LEU A 274 -44.03 -51.31 28.66
C LEU A 274 -42.60 -51.57 28.21
N ASP A 275 -41.77 -50.56 28.36
CA ASP A 275 -40.99 -50.32 29.59
C ASP A 275 -39.66 -51.03 29.46
N GLU A 276 -38.64 -50.32 29.93
CA GLU A 276 -37.51 -50.95 30.59
C GLU A 276 -36.42 -51.59 29.71
N GLN A 277 -35.27 -50.93 29.82
CA GLN A 277 -33.95 -51.53 30.05
C GLN A 277 -32.98 -51.81 28.89
N ASN A 278 -31.78 -51.32 29.17
CA ASN A 278 -30.44 -51.86 28.88
C ASN A 278 -29.88 -51.53 27.49
N HIS A 279 -28.96 -50.55 27.40
CA HIS A 279 -27.52 -50.66 27.71
C HIS A 279 -26.81 -51.78 26.93
N GLU A 280 -25.97 -51.39 25.97
CA GLU A 280 -24.56 -51.80 25.82
C GLU A 280 -23.88 -50.80 24.86
N PHE A 281 -22.83 -50.01 25.22
CA PHE A 281 -21.45 -50.32 25.64
C PHE A 281 -20.52 -50.61 24.43
N LEU A 282 -19.25 -50.16 24.32
CA LEU A 282 -18.28 -49.60 25.27
C LEU A 282 -17.19 -48.76 24.55
N TYR A 283 -16.73 -47.71 25.25
CA TYR A 283 -15.38 -47.15 25.16
C TYR A 283 -14.45 -47.96 26.07
N ASN A 284 -13.16 -48.05 25.71
CA ASN A 284 -12.14 -48.85 26.39
C ASN A 284 -11.50 -48.18 27.62
N SER A 285 -10.95 -49.08 28.46
CA SER A 285 -9.75 -49.04 29.33
C SER A 285 -9.93 -48.87 30.85
N GLU A 286 -9.80 -50.01 31.55
CA GLU A 286 -9.02 -50.34 32.78
C GLU A 286 -8.76 -49.25 33.83
N GLU A 287 -8.74 -49.47 35.14
CA GLU A 287 -9.03 -50.58 36.08
C GLU A 287 -8.77 -49.96 37.48
N GLY A 288 -9.52 -50.32 38.53
CA GLY A 288 -9.18 -49.83 39.90
C GLY A 288 -10.27 -49.79 40.97
N ASN A 289 -11.06 -50.86 41.08
CA ASN A 289 -11.69 -51.45 42.27
C ASN A 289 -12.19 -50.62 43.50
N SER A 290 -13.49 -50.79 43.78
CA SER A 290 -14.17 -50.91 45.09
C SER A 290 -14.36 -49.68 46.00
N ASN A 291 -15.59 -49.16 46.10
CA ASN A 291 -16.60 -49.64 47.06
C ASN A 291 -17.85 -48.74 47.08
N TYR A 292 -19.00 -49.40 47.00
CA TYR A 292 -20.35 -48.87 46.91
C TYR A 292 -20.82 -48.20 48.21
N ARG A 293 -21.41 -47.00 48.10
CA ARG A 293 -22.72 -46.64 48.70
C ARG A 293 -23.14 -45.22 48.28
N LYS A 294 -24.02 -45.15 47.28
CA LYS A 294 -24.86 -43.97 47.01
C LYS A 294 -25.88 -43.80 48.14
N ARG A 295 -25.93 -42.61 48.75
CA ARG A 295 -27.15 -42.07 49.34
C ARG A 295 -27.48 -40.73 48.67
N PRO A 296 -28.77 -40.40 48.53
CA PRO A 296 -29.26 -39.44 47.56
C PRO A 296 -29.17 -37.99 48.06
N TYR A 297 -28.96 -37.11 47.09
CA TYR A 297 -28.92 -35.66 47.23
C TYR A 297 -30.32 -35.11 47.57
N ASN A 298 -30.39 -34.23 48.56
CA ASN A 298 -31.50 -33.29 48.72
C ASN A 298 -30.92 -31.88 48.63
N ILE A 299 -31.26 -31.17 47.55
CA ILE A 299 -30.98 -29.76 47.38
C ILE A 299 -32.04 -28.99 48.17
N ALA A 300 -31.62 -28.19 49.14
CA ALA A 300 -32.44 -27.16 49.75
C ALA A 300 -31.86 -25.78 49.40
N TYR A 301 -32.66 -25.01 48.66
CA TYR A 301 -32.39 -23.62 48.32
C TYR A 301 -32.58 -22.75 49.57
N LYS A 302 -31.58 -21.93 49.93
CA LYS A 302 -31.81 -20.72 50.74
C LYS A 302 -30.92 -19.58 50.26
N CYS A 303 -31.59 -18.55 49.73
CA CYS A 303 -31.09 -17.19 49.66
C CYS A 303 -30.95 -16.62 51.07
N THR A 304 -29.91 -15.80 51.29
CA THR A 304 -29.99 -14.65 52.19
C THR A 304 -29.15 -13.52 51.64
N ASP A 305 -29.82 -12.38 51.48
CA ASP A 305 -29.30 -11.10 51.09
C ASP A 305 -28.33 -10.50 52.13
N TYR A 306 -27.58 -9.54 51.61
CA TYR A 306 -26.60 -8.69 52.26
C TYR A 306 -27.10 -7.98 53.52
N SER A 307 -26.17 -7.77 54.45
CA SER A 307 -26.10 -6.57 55.29
C SER A 307 -24.64 -6.12 55.33
#